data_AF-A0A3S1D3J8-F1
#
_entry.id   AF-A0A3S1D3J8-F1
#
_cell.length_a   1.000
_cell.length_b   1.000
_cell.length_c   1.000
_cell.angle_alpha   90.00
_cell.angle_beta   90.00
_cell.angle_gamma   90.00
#
_symmetry.space_group_name_H-M   'P 1'
#
loop_
_entity.id
_entity.type
_entity.pdbx_description
1 polymer ?
#
loop_
_entity_poly.entity_id
_entity_poly.type
_entity_poly.pdbx_seq_one_letter_code
_entity_poly.pdbx_strand_id
1 'polypeptide(L)'
;MVFEGHYYHMTSADVMRFTRDGNAVEWKGAGWQKLGTWSLITVAGKTLLEFRYNYAREERYVVTVLQLEEGIVTAFRLEDVSGRGWEFRREL
;
A
#
# COMPACT_ATOMS: atom_id res chain seq x y z
N MET A 1 -11.69 -4.25 6.52
CA MET A 1 -10.26 -4.56 6.36
C MET A 1 -9.45 -3.30 6.61
N VAL A 2 -8.30 -3.41 7.26
CA VAL A 2 -7.47 -2.27 7.65
C VAL A 2 -6.02 -2.55 7.27
N PHE A 3 -5.30 -1.53 6.79
CA PHE A 3 -3.85 -1.54 6.65
C PHE A 3 -3.25 -0.80 7.85
N GLU A 4 -2.37 -1.48 8.57
CA GLU A 4 -1.75 -0.98 9.80
C GLU A 4 -0.37 -1.61 9.98
N GLY A 5 0.64 -0.82 10.35
CA GLY A 5 1.98 -1.31 10.67
C GLY A 5 2.97 -1.25 9.50
N HIS A 6 4.05 -2.03 9.62
CA HIS A 6 5.14 -2.10 8.64
C HIS A 6 4.96 -3.30 7.73
N TYR A 7 5.26 -3.10 6.45
CA TYR A 7 5.15 -4.11 5.42
C TYR A 7 6.41 -4.10 4.56
N TYR A 8 6.94 -5.26 4.26
CA TYR A 8 8.17 -5.42 3.50
C TYR A 8 7.87 -6.10 2.18
N HIS A 9 8.48 -5.59 1.12
CA HIS A 9 8.47 -6.27 -0.15
C HIS A 9 9.37 -7.50 -0.10
N MET A 10 8.89 -8.63 -0.58
CA MET A 10 9.60 -9.91 -0.43
C MET A 10 10.95 -9.98 -1.16
N THR A 11 11.15 -9.13 -2.18
CA THR A 11 12.30 -9.25 -3.09
C THR A 11 13.16 -7.99 -3.19
N SER A 12 12.76 -6.89 -2.54
CA SER A 12 13.55 -5.65 -2.51
C SER A 12 13.56 -5.04 -1.12
N ALA A 13 14.39 -4.02 -0.92
CA ALA A 13 14.39 -3.22 0.30
C ALA A 13 13.18 -2.26 0.41
N ASP A 14 12.11 -2.50 -0.36
CA ASP A 14 10.93 -1.65 -0.34
C ASP A 14 10.14 -1.91 0.94
N VAL A 15 9.80 -0.84 1.65
CA VAL A 15 9.04 -0.89 2.89
C VAL A 15 7.87 0.07 2.79
N MET A 16 6.69 -0.41 3.17
CA MET A 16 5.49 0.39 3.34
C MET A 16 5.09 0.46 4.81
N ARG A 17 4.72 1.64 5.29
CA ARG A 17 4.20 1.83 6.64
C ARG A 17 2.86 2.54 6.56
N PHE A 18 1.84 1.92 7.16
CA PHE A 18 0.50 2.48 7.28
C PHE A 18 0.21 2.83 8.73
N THR A 19 -0.22 4.06 8.98
CA THR A 19 -0.68 4.48 10.32
C THR A 19 -2.19 4.55 10.37
N ARG A 20 -2.75 4.02 11.47
CA ARG A 20 -4.20 3.94 11.68
C ARG A 20 -4.85 5.31 11.94
N ASP A 21 -4.13 6.20 12.62
CA ASP A 21 -4.72 7.43 13.18
C ASP A 21 -4.84 8.61 12.19
N GLY A 22 -4.49 8.44 10.92
CA GLY A 22 -4.56 9.54 9.95
C GLY A 22 -4.49 9.15 8.50
N ASN A 23 -4.74 7.87 8.19
CA ASN A 23 -4.53 7.30 6.85
C ASN A 23 -3.16 7.65 6.26
N ALA A 24 -2.12 7.84 7.09
CA ALA A 24 -0.81 8.20 6.57
C ALA A 24 -0.13 6.95 6.01
N VAL A 25 0.55 7.12 4.89
CA VAL A 25 1.36 6.09 4.27
C VAL A 25 2.75 6.62 3.99
N GLU A 26 3.73 5.78 4.28
CA GLU A 26 5.11 5.97 3.88
C GLU A 26 5.52 4.79 3.02
N TRP A 27 6.09 5.04 1.85
CA TRP A 27 6.72 4.01 1.02
C TRP A 27 8.17 4.41 0.77
N LYS A 28 9.10 3.56 1.17
CA LYS A 28 10.54 3.73 1.00
C LYS A 28 11.10 2.64 0.12
N GLY A 29 12.15 2.96 -0.62
CA GLY A 29 13.02 2.00 -1.27
C GLY A 29 14.45 2.53 -1.32
N ALA A 30 15.32 1.92 -2.13
CA ALA A 30 16.74 2.28 -2.17
C ALA A 30 16.94 3.74 -2.63
N GLY A 31 17.27 4.63 -1.69
CA GLY A 31 17.58 6.04 -1.94
C GLY A 31 16.37 6.95 -2.17
N TRP A 32 15.14 6.47 -1.93
CA TRP A 32 13.93 7.27 -2.12
C TRP A 32 12.88 7.01 -1.03
N GLN A 33 12.04 8.02 -0.81
CA GLN A 33 10.96 8.00 0.17
C GLN A 33 9.76 8.80 -0.35
N LYS A 34 8.57 8.24 -0.26
CA LYS A 34 7.29 8.90 -0.53
C LYS A 34 6.46 8.93 0.75
N LEU A 35 5.96 10.11 1.09
CA LEU A 35 5.08 10.35 2.24
C LEU A 35 3.75 10.89 1.75
N GLY A 36 2.65 10.35 2.25
CA GLY A 36 1.33 10.74 1.79
C GLY A 36 0.20 10.18 2.64
N THR A 37 -1.00 10.22 2.06
CA THR A 37 -2.18 9.56 2.61
C THR A 37 -2.64 8.43 1.71
N TRP A 38 -3.36 7.47 2.28
CA TRP A 38 -3.95 6.35 1.57
C TRP A 38 -5.48 6.32 1.70
N SER A 39 -6.15 5.77 0.70
CA SER A 39 -7.56 5.44 0.78
C SER A 39 -7.89 4.24 -0.09
N LEU A 40 -8.97 3.54 0.27
CA LEU A 40 -9.56 2.51 -0.58
C LEU A 40 -10.69 3.14 -1.38
N ILE A 41 -10.61 3.01 -2.70
CA ILE A 41 -11.65 3.48 -3.62
C ILE A 41 -12.10 2.32 -4.49
N THR A 42 -13.35 2.38 -4.97
CA THR A 42 -13.87 1.41 -5.93
C THR A 42 -14.06 2.08 -7.27
N VAL A 43 -13.42 1.54 -8.31
CA VAL A 43 -13.51 2.04 -9.68
C VAL A 43 -13.83 0.87 -10.61
N ALA A 44 -14.94 0.97 -11.35
CA ALA A 44 -15.39 -0.07 -12.29
C ALA A 44 -15.43 -1.49 -11.66
N GLY A 45 -15.88 -1.60 -10.40
CA GLY A 45 -15.98 -2.88 -9.69
C GLY A 45 -14.65 -3.42 -9.12
N LYS A 46 -13.53 -2.70 -9.29
CA LYS A 46 -12.24 -3.06 -8.69
C LYS A 46 -11.94 -2.18 -7.49
N THR A 47 -11.44 -2.79 -6.41
CA THR A 47 -10.89 -2.07 -5.27
C THR A 47 -9.47 -1.60 -5.59
N LEU A 48 -9.24 -0.30 -5.49
CA LEU A 48 -7.93 0.32 -5.67
C LEU A 48 -7.45 0.90 -4.33
N LEU A 49 -6.13 0.86 -4.15
CA LEU A 49 -5.45 1.63 -3.13
C LEU A 49 -4.93 2.92 -3.79
N GLU A 50 -5.49 4.05 -3.37
CA GLU A 50 -5.08 5.37 -3.85
C GLU A 50 -4.13 6.01 -2.84
N PHE A 51 -2.94 6.42 -3.32
CA PHE A 51 -1.99 7.22 -2.58
C PHE A 51 -1.99 8.66 -3.06
N ARG A 52 -2.04 9.59 -2.12
CA ARG A 52 -1.91 11.03 -2.38
C ARG A 52 -0.66 11.56 -1.71
N TYR A 53 0.31 12.00 -2.51
CA TYR A 53 1.60 12.50 -2.03
C TYR A 53 1.63 14.02 -2.11
N ASN A 54 1.93 14.69 -0.98
CA ASN A 54 2.17 16.13 -0.85
C ASN A 54 1.24 17.04 -1.71
N TYR A 55 -0.04 16.68 -1.81
CA TYR A 55 -1.12 17.45 -2.47
C TYR A 55 -0.97 17.72 -3.99
N ALA A 56 0.00 17.11 -4.67
CA ALA A 56 0.24 17.39 -6.10
C ALA A 56 0.27 16.14 -6.99
N ARG A 57 0.35 14.95 -6.41
CA ARG A 57 0.45 13.70 -7.17
C ARG A 57 -0.39 12.60 -6.54
N GLU A 58 -1.24 12.00 -7.36
CA GLU A 58 -2.03 10.83 -7.02
C GLU A 58 -1.44 9.62 -7.75
N GLU A 59 -1.22 8.53 -7.03
CA GLU A 59 -0.85 7.24 -7.61
C GLU A 59 -1.91 6.22 -7.22
N ARG A 60 -2.40 5.45 -8.19
CA ARG A 60 -3.43 4.43 -7.97
C ARG A 60 -2.87 3.06 -8.28
N TYR A 61 -3.16 2.13 -7.38
CA TYR A 61 -2.74 0.75 -7.49
C TYR A 61 -3.95 -0.15 -7.36
N VAL A 62 -4.05 -1.17 -8.22
CA VAL A 62 -4.98 -2.27 -7.95
C VAL A 62 -4.44 -3.02 -6.75
N VAL A 63 -5.29 -3.22 -5.74
CA VAL A 63 -4.91 -3.96 -4.54
C VAL A 63 -5.57 -5.33 -4.55
N THR A 64 -4.76 -6.37 -4.36
CA THR A 64 -5.22 -7.74 -4.13
C THR A 64 -4.81 -8.16 -2.73
N VAL A 65 -5.78 -8.40 -1.85
CA VAL A 65 -5.52 -8.90 -0.50
C VAL A 65 -5.19 -10.39 -0.59
N LEU A 66 -4.01 -10.77 -0.11
CA LEU A 66 -3.51 -12.15 -0.13
C LEU A 66 -3.76 -12.84 1.21
N GLN A 67 -3.69 -12.10 2.32
CA GLN A 67 -3.90 -12.61 3.67
C GLN A 67 -4.54 -11.56 4.58
N LEU A 68 -5.48 -12.00 5.41
CA LEU A 68 -6.23 -11.19 6.35
C LEU A 68 -6.34 -11.93 7.69
N GLU A 69 -5.95 -11.28 8.78
CA GLU A 69 -6.01 -11.81 10.15
C GLU A 69 -6.74 -10.80 11.03
N GLU A 70 -7.82 -11.24 11.70
CA GLU A 70 -8.62 -10.39 12.60
C GLU A 70 -9.06 -9.04 11.97
N GLY A 71 -9.25 -9.03 10.65
CA GLY A 71 -9.64 -7.83 9.90
C GLY A 71 -8.48 -6.90 9.49
N ILE A 72 -7.25 -7.23 9.87
CA ILE A 72 -6.01 -6.56 9.46
C ILE A 72 -5.41 -7.29 8.26
N VAL A 73 -5.02 -6.54 7.23
CA VAL A 73 -4.33 -7.11 6.06
C VAL A 73 -2.91 -7.46 6.48
N THR A 74 -2.51 -8.73 6.39
CA THR A 74 -1.15 -9.18 6.72
C THR A 74 -0.31 -9.49 5.47
N ALA A 75 -0.95 -9.67 4.31
CA ALA A 75 -0.25 -9.71 3.03
C ALA A 75 -1.12 -9.17 1.88
N PHE A 76 -0.52 -8.46 0.94
CA PHE A 76 -1.21 -7.91 -0.24
C PHE A 76 -0.27 -7.72 -1.42
N ARG A 77 -0.86 -7.63 -2.61
CA ARG A 77 -0.19 -7.23 -3.84
C ARG A 77 -0.72 -5.89 -4.33
N LEU A 78 0.19 -5.01 -4.76
CA LEU A 78 -0.12 -3.80 -5.52
C LEU A 78 0.27 -3.99 -6.97
N GLU A 79 -0.54 -3.50 -7.89
CA GLU A 79 -0.23 -3.44 -9.31
C GLU A 79 -0.50 -2.03 -9.86
N ASP A 80 0.48 -1.45 -10.55
CA ASP A 80 0.32 -0.14 -11.19
C ASP A 80 -0.33 -0.24 -12.59
N VAL A 81 -0.63 0.91 -13.18
CA VAL A 81 -1.25 0.99 -14.52
C VAL A 81 -0.40 0.39 -15.64
N SER A 82 0.90 0.22 -15.41
CA SER A 82 1.85 -0.39 -16.36
C SER A 82 2.01 -1.91 -16.12
N GLY A 83 1.27 -2.49 -15.18
CA GLY A 83 1.32 -3.91 -14.83
C GLY A 83 2.50 -4.31 -13.95
N ARG A 84 3.25 -3.35 -13.38
CA ARG A 84 4.31 -3.67 -12.41
C ARG A 84 3.68 -4.01 -11.08
N GLY A 85 4.16 -5.09 -10.46
CA GLY A 85 3.60 -5.64 -9.23
C GLY A 85 4.59 -5.63 -8.07
N TRP A 86 4.06 -5.43 -6.86
CA TRP A 86 4.79 -5.57 -5.60
C TRP A 86 3.98 -6.39 -4.61
N GLU A 87 4.61 -7.38 -3.98
CA GLU A 87 4.01 -8.18 -2.92
C GLU A 87 4.58 -7.85 -1.56
N PHE A 88 3.71 -7.38 -0.67
CA PHE A 88 4.05 -6.91 0.65
C PHE A 88 3.54 -7.86 1.73
N ARG A 89 4.36 -8.11 2.75
CA ARG A 89 3.99 -8.83 3.96
C ARG A 89 4.22 -7.98 5.19
N ARG A 90 3.28 -8.02 6.13
CA ARG A 90 3.37 -7.32 7.39
C ARG A 90 4.49 -7.91 8.23
N GLU A 91 5.26 -7.05 8.91
CA GLU A 91 6.09 -7.49 10.04
C GLU A 91 5.16 -7.94 11.17
N LEU A 92 5.40 -9.14 11.69
CA LEU A 92 4.70 -9.68 12.86
C LEU A 92 5.40 -9.24 14.15
#